data_AF-A0A847U5D4-F1
#
_entry.id   AF-A0A847U5D4-F1
#
_cell.length_a   1.000
_cell.length_b   1.000
_cell.length_c   1.000
_cell.angle_alpha   90.00
_cell.angle_beta   90.00
_cell.angle_gamma   90.00
#
_symmetry.space_group_name_H-M   'P 1'
#
loop_
_entity.id
_entity.type
_entity.pdbx_description
1 polymer ?
#
loop_
_entity_poly.entity_id
_entity_poly.type
_entity_poly.pdbx_seq_one_letter_code
_entity_poly.pdbx_strand_id
1 'polypeptide(L)'
;MSESDGQSTPQDTREVIMEATFRALSKHGYKDLRVRDIGEEMDMSRQVIHYHFDGKYDLISSFLEYIIDQYEGSVEVDDETDPRTELDVRIDRCLFGPEFDDFSHWDRMKVYHELYAYAQNDAEHRALFNEHYDRLRESISTVIEDGIEQGAFRDVDADLMGQLITDVIHAARGRRIALGHEDAPDEAKRAVNDFILDSLYPPQ
;
A
#
# COMPACT_ATOMS: atom_id res chain seq x y z
N MET A 1 26.83 -37.37 -4.69
CA MET A 1 26.71 -36.30 -3.68
C MET A 1 25.25 -35.92 -3.70
N SER A 2 24.52 -36.33 -2.68
CA SER A 2 23.06 -36.30 -2.66
C SER A 2 22.53 -34.86 -2.62
N GLU A 3 21.47 -34.66 -3.37
CA GLU A 3 20.66 -33.44 -3.43
C GLU A 3 20.19 -33.06 -2.02
N SER A 4 20.41 -31.79 -1.68
CA SER A 4 19.84 -31.14 -0.50
C SER A 4 18.38 -30.84 -0.82
N ASP A 5 17.46 -31.65 -0.27
CA ASP A 5 16.04 -31.29 -0.16
C ASP A 5 15.93 -29.95 0.59
N GLY A 6 15.71 -28.88 -0.17
CA GLY A 6 15.55 -27.54 0.35
C GLY A 6 14.22 -27.42 1.07
N GLN A 7 14.23 -27.51 2.40
CA GLN A 7 13.10 -27.08 3.21
C GLN A 7 13.04 -25.54 3.15
N SER A 8 12.16 -25.01 2.29
CA SER A 8 11.76 -23.60 2.32
C SER A 8 11.27 -23.24 3.72
N THR A 9 11.69 -22.09 4.25
CA THR A 9 11.22 -21.66 5.56
C THR A 9 9.73 -21.31 5.50
N PRO A 10 9.00 -21.29 6.62
CA PRO A 10 7.59 -20.87 6.65
C PRO A 10 7.38 -19.45 6.10
N GLN A 11 8.39 -18.58 6.21
CA GLN A 11 8.36 -17.21 5.69
C GLN A 11 8.47 -17.21 4.15
N ASP A 12 9.44 -17.94 3.60
CA ASP A 12 9.57 -18.11 2.13
C ASP A 12 8.30 -18.71 1.52
N THR A 13 7.69 -19.65 2.24
CA THR A 13 6.43 -20.29 1.81
C THR A 13 5.27 -19.30 1.78
N ARG A 14 5.15 -18.44 2.80
CA ARG A 14 4.09 -17.41 2.84
C ARG A 14 4.26 -16.45 1.67
N GLU A 15 5.47 -15.97 1.42
CA GLU A 15 5.77 -15.06 0.30
C GLU A 15 5.41 -15.66 -1.06
N VAL A 16 5.81 -16.91 -1.33
CA VAL A 16 5.43 -17.63 -2.55
C VAL A 16 3.90 -17.70 -2.72
N ILE A 17 3.15 -17.95 -1.63
CA ILE A 17 1.69 -17.97 -1.69
C ILE A 17 1.12 -16.56 -1.95
N MET A 18 1.70 -15.51 -1.37
CA MET A 18 1.25 -14.13 -1.61
C MET A 18 1.47 -13.72 -3.07
N GLU A 19 2.64 -14.02 -3.66
CA GLU A 19 2.91 -13.75 -5.07
C GLU A 19 2.01 -14.57 -6.00
N ALA A 20 1.78 -15.85 -5.69
CA ALA A 20 0.84 -16.68 -6.43
C ALA A 20 -0.59 -16.12 -6.35
N THR A 21 -0.98 -15.61 -5.19
CA THR A 21 -2.27 -14.94 -4.98
C THR A 21 -2.36 -13.68 -5.83
N PHE A 22 -1.27 -12.89 -5.90
CA PHE A 22 -1.18 -11.73 -6.77
C PHE A 22 -1.42 -12.08 -8.25
N ARG A 23 -0.70 -13.09 -8.75
CA ARG A 23 -0.83 -13.58 -10.13
C ARG A 23 -2.25 -14.04 -10.44
N ALA A 24 -2.83 -14.83 -9.55
CA ALA A 24 -4.17 -15.37 -9.74
C ALA A 24 -5.24 -14.26 -9.70
N LEU A 25 -5.13 -13.29 -8.79
CA LEU A 25 -6.00 -12.11 -8.75
C LEU A 25 -5.89 -11.29 -10.03
N SER A 26 -4.68 -11.04 -10.51
CA SER A 26 -4.44 -10.29 -11.74
C SER A 26 -5.03 -10.97 -12.98
N LYS A 27 -5.10 -12.31 -12.99
CA LYS A 27 -5.65 -13.10 -14.11
C LYS A 27 -7.16 -13.27 -14.05
N HIS A 28 -7.72 -13.47 -12.86
CA HIS A 28 -9.10 -13.91 -12.69
C HIS A 28 -10.03 -12.84 -12.07
N GLY A 29 -9.47 -11.81 -11.46
CA GLY A 29 -10.21 -10.89 -10.60
C GLY A 29 -10.66 -11.55 -9.29
N TYR A 30 -10.93 -10.75 -8.27
CA TYR A 30 -11.28 -11.21 -6.94
C TYR A 30 -12.57 -12.06 -6.92
N LYS A 31 -13.57 -11.65 -7.73
CA LYS A 31 -14.89 -12.30 -7.75
C LYS A 31 -14.83 -13.75 -8.22
N ASP A 32 -14.08 -14.02 -9.28
CA ASP A 32 -14.01 -15.35 -9.90
C ASP A 32 -12.87 -16.21 -9.35
N LEU A 33 -11.97 -15.63 -8.54
CA LEU A 33 -10.84 -16.31 -7.93
C LEU A 33 -11.26 -17.49 -7.03
N ARG A 34 -10.60 -18.63 -7.23
CA ARG A 34 -10.66 -19.80 -6.35
C ARG A 34 -9.28 -20.13 -5.80
N VAL A 35 -9.22 -20.73 -4.61
CA VAL A 35 -7.96 -21.22 -4.00
C VAL A 35 -7.19 -22.15 -4.95
N ARG A 36 -7.92 -22.90 -5.77
CA ARG A 36 -7.34 -23.78 -6.79
C ARG A 36 -6.49 -23.01 -7.79
N ASP A 37 -6.99 -21.85 -8.24
CA ASP A 37 -6.35 -21.04 -9.28
C ASP A 37 -5.05 -20.44 -8.74
N ILE A 38 -5.02 -20.08 -7.46
CA ILE A 38 -3.79 -19.65 -6.75
C ILE A 38 -2.75 -20.76 -6.74
N GLY A 39 -3.16 -22.00 -6.45
CA GLY A 39 -2.25 -23.13 -6.49
C GLY A 39 -1.83 -23.58 -7.90
N GLU A 40 -2.34 -22.97 -8.97
CA GLU A 40 -1.81 -23.13 -10.34
C GLU A 40 -0.67 -22.15 -10.63
N GLU A 41 -0.50 -21.12 -9.79
CA GLU A 41 0.52 -20.07 -9.92
C GLU A 41 1.75 -20.30 -9.03
N MET A 42 1.88 -21.48 -8.42
CA MET A 42 3.01 -21.86 -7.58
C MET A 42 3.50 -23.28 -7.89
N ASP A 43 4.80 -23.51 -7.76
CA ASP A 43 5.42 -24.84 -7.91
C ASP A 43 5.24 -25.75 -6.67
N MET A 44 4.46 -25.30 -5.68
CA MET A 44 4.15 -26.03 -4.46
C MET A 44 2.81 -26.77 -4.53
N SER A 45 2.61 -27.76 -3.65
CA SER A 45 1.31 -28.42 -3.53
C SER A 45 0.25 -27.46 -2.98
N ARG A 46 -0.95 -27.48 -3.57
CA ARG A 46 -2.15 -26.79 -3.06
C ARG A 46 -2.45 -27.05 -1.59
N GLN A 47 -2.03 -28.19 -1.06
CA GLN A 47 -2.21 -28.54 0.36
C GLN A 47 -1.49 -27.57 1.30
N VAL A 48 -0.42 -26.93 0.83
CA VAL A 48 0.33 -25.94 1.60
C VAL A 48 -0.53 -24.72 1.89
N ILE A 49 -1.38 -24.27 0.95
CA ILE A 49 -2.31 -23.16 1.19
C ILE A 49 -3.25 -23.51 2.35
N HIS A 50 -3.79 -24.73 2.38
CA HIS A 50 -4.68 -25.17 3.46
C HIS A 50 -3.98 -25.37 4.82
N TYR A 51 -2.65 -25.49 4.83
CA TYR A 51 -1.87 -25.53 6.07
C TYR A 51 -1.66 -24.13 6.65
N HIS A 52 -1.53 -23.12 5.78
CA HIS A 52 -1.28 -21.74 6.19
C HIS A 52 -2.55 -20.91 6.35
N PHE A 53 -3.64 -21.26 5.67
CA PHE A 53 -4.85 -20.45 5.60
C PHE A 53 -6.12 -21.29 5.74
N ASP A 54 -7.05 -20.80 6.56
CA ASP A 54 -8.31 -21.48 6.86
C ASP A 54 -9.31 -21.41 5.69
N GLY A 55 -9.09 -20.50 4.74
CA GLY A 55 -9.92 -20.38 3.54
C GLY A 55 -9.54 -19.20 2.66
N LYS A 56 -10.36 -18.96 1.62
CA LYS A 56 -10.17 -17.84 0.69
C LYS A 56 -10.15 -16.49 1.41
N TYR A 57 -11.01 -16.30 2.42
CA TYR A 57 -11.09 -15.05 3.17
C TYR A 57 -9.79 -14.76 3.91
N ASP A 58 -9.36 -15.68 4.76
CA ASP A 58 -8.11 -15.58 5.53
C ASP A 58 -6.88 -15.37 4.64
N LEU A 59 -6.81 -16.09 3.51
CA LEU A 59 -5.77 -15.92 2.51
C LEU A 59 -5.77 -14.51 1.89
N ILE A 60 -6.95 -13.98 1.55
CA ILE A 60 -7.04 -12.64 0.94
C ILE A 60 -6.78 -11.54 1.96
N SER A 61 -7.24 -11.70 3.20
CA SER A 61 -6.90 -10.79 4.31
C SER A 61 -5.38 -10.73 4.51
N SER A 62 -4.73 -11.88 4.62
CA SER A 62 -3.27 -11.99 4.73
C SER A 62 -2.53 -11.43 3.51
N PHE A 63 -3.11 -11.58 2.32
CA PHE A 63 -2.56 -11.01 1.10
C PHE A 63 -2.71 -9.49 1.02
N LEU A 64 -3.83 -8.95 1.52
CA LEU A 64 -4.04 -7.52 1.61
C LEU A 64 -3.04 -6.88 2.57
N GLU A 65 -2.83 -7.48 3.75
CA GLU A 65 -1.76 -7.10 4.68
C GLU A 65 -0.39 -7.13 3.99
N TYR A 66 -0.08 -8.22 3.28
CA TYR A 66 1.18 -8.33 2.55
C TYR A 66 1.36 -7.22 1.51
N ILE A 67 0.33 -6.86 0.74
CA ILE A 67 0.44 -5.73 -0.21
C ILE A 67 0.67 -4.43 0.54
N ILE A 68 -0.08 -4.18 1.61
CA ILE A 68 -0.02 -2.95 2.40
C ILE A 68 1.37 -2.76 3.02
N ASP A 69 1.91 -3.80 3.66
CA ASP A 69 3.19 -3.76 4.37
C ASP A 69 4.36 -3.45 3.44
N GLN A 70 4.29 -3.85 2.16
CA GLN A 70 5.33 -3.51 1.17
C GLN A 70 5.40 -2.00 0.88
N TYR A 71 4.28 -1.28 1.04
CA TYR A 71 4.24 0.17 0.90
C TYR A 71 4.65 0.90 2.17
N GLU A 72 4.31 0.35 3.35
CA GLU A 72 4.60 0.97 4.64
C GLU A 72 6.03 0.70 5.11
N GLY A 73 6.51 -0.54 5.02
CA GLY A 73 7.81 -0.97 5.54
C GLY A 73 9.02 -0.49 4.76
N SER A 74 8.83 0.44 3.83
CA SER A 74 9.87 0.82 2.89
C SER A 74 10.28 2.30 3.02
N VAL A 75 9.52 3.13 3.77
CA VAL A 75 9.91 4.52 4.14
C VAL A 75 10.93 4.47 5.28
N GLU A 76 12.17 4.11 4.97
CA GLU A 76 13.31 4.45 5.82
C GLU A 76 13.76 5.86 5.41
N VAL A 77 13.36 6.87 6.19
CA VAL A 77 13.93 8.22 6.09
C VAL A 77 14.94 8.35 7.22
N ASP A 78 16.14 8.85 6.89
CA ASP A 78 17.18 9.11 7.88
C ASP A 78 16.66 10.14 8.88
N ASP A 79 16.86 9.91 10.18
CA ASP A 79 16.48 10.81 11.28
C ASP A 79 17.06 12.24 11.09
N GLU A 80 18.12 12.41 10.28
CA GLU A 80 18.73 13.71 9.97
C GLU A 80 18.05 14.45 8.79
N THR A 81 17.05 13.87 8.14
CA THR A 81 16.35 14.49 7.00
C THR A 81 15.49 15.67 7.47
N ASP A 82 15.51 16.79 6.75
CA ASP A 82 14.65 17.91 7.12
C ASP A 82 13.16 17.58 6.89
N PRO A 83 12.24 18.07 7.75
CA PRO A 83 10.82 17.68 7.69
C PRO A 83 10.14 17.93 6.33
N ARG A 84 10.59 18.93 5.55
CA ARG A 84 10.01 19.23 4.23
C ARG A 84 10.34 18.14 3.24
N THR A 85 11.62 17.78 3.16
CA THR A 85 12.11 16.70 2.30
C THR A 85 11.48 15.37 2.70
N GLU A 86 11.42 15.11 4.01
CA GLU A 86 10.81 13.90 4.56
C GLU A 86 9.33 13.77 4.18
N LEU A 87 8.56 14.86 4.24
CA LEU A 87 7.15 14.90 3.85
C LEU A 87 6.97 14.68 2.33
N ASP A 88 7.78 15.34 1.49
CA ASP A 88 7.73 15.17 0.02
C ASP A 88 8.03 13.72 -0.39
N VAL A 89 9.06 13.10 0.22
CA VAL A 89 9.41 11.69 -0.04
C VAL A 89 8.28 10.74 0.36
N ARG A 90 7.63 10.98 1.52
CA ARG A 90 6.46 10.19 1.93
C ARG A 90 5.31 10.34 0.94
N ILE A 91 4.97 11.57 0.54
CA ILE A 91 3.89 11.84 -0.43
C ILE A 91 4.19 11.15 -1.77
N ASP A 92 5.42 11.25 -2.28
CA ASP A 92 5.83 10.61 -3.52
C ASP A 92 5.69 9.11 -3.48
N ARG A 93 6.20 8.49 -2.43
CA ARG A 93 6.06 7.05 -2.27
C ARG A 93 4.60 6.64 -2.18
N CYS A 94 3.79 7.44 -1.50
CA CYS A 94 2.36 7.21 -1.38
C CYS A 94 1.59 7.55 -2.66
N LEU A 95 2.16 8.22 -3.64
CA LEU A 95 1.52 8.41 -4.95
C LEU A 95 1.97 7.37 -5.97
N PHE A 96 3.27 7.06 -6.00
CA PHE A 96 3.92 6.34 -7.08
C PHE A 96 4.45 4.96 -6.68
N GLY A 97 4.51 4.66 -5.39
CA GLY A 97 5.05 3.41 -4.85
C GLY A 97 6.55 3.23 -5.08
N PRO A 98 7.15 2.16 -4.54
CA PRO A 98 8.50 1.77 -4.89
C PRO A 98 8.52 1.01 -6.24
N GLU A 99 9.71 0.87 -6.80
CA GLU A 99 9.96 -0.05 -7.92
C GLU A 99 9.98 -1.50 -7.41
N PHE A 100 9.42 -2.41 -8.20
CA PHE A 100 9.40 -3.85 -7.92
C PHE A 100 9.81 -4.61 -9.17
N ASP A 101 10.48 -5.75 -9.00
CA ASP A 101 10.98 -6.54 -10.13
C ASP A 101 9.86 -7.26 -10.91
N ASP A 102 8.87 -7.82 -10.22
CA ASP A 102 7.85 -8.67 -10.85
C ASP A 102 6.56 -7.94 -11.26
N PHE A 103 6.03 -7.09 -10.37
CA PHE A 103 4.75 -6.40 -10.56
C PHE A 103 4.89 -4.92 -10.30
N SER A 104 4.53 -4.10 -11.29
CA SER A 104 4.59 -2.65 -11.15
C SER A 104 3.72 -2.17 -9.98
N HIS A 105 4.04 -0.99 -9.44
CA HIS A 105 3.18 -0.32 -8.47
C HIS A 105 1.72 -0.26 -8.94
N TRP A 106 1.49 0.02 -10.22
CA TRP A 106 0.15 0.15 -10.78
C TRP A 106 -0.59 -1.18 -10.88
N ASP A 107 0.10 -2.29 -11.13
CA ASP A 107 -0.54 -3.61 -11.08
C ASP A 107 -1.01 -3.93 -9.66
N ARG A 108 -0.20 -3.58 -8.66
CA ARG A 108 -0.58 -3.73 -7.25
C ARG A 108 -1.72 -2.82 -6.85
N MET A 109 -1.72 -1.58 -7.32
CA MET A 109 -2.82 -0.64 -7.09
C MET A 109 -4.13 -1.09 -7.74
N LYS A 110 -4.10 -1.76 -8.90
CA LYS A 110 -5.31 -2.37 -9.49
C LYS A 110 -5.94 -3.39 -8.53
N VAL A 111 -5.13 -4.33 -8.03
CA VAL A 111 -5.61 -5.37 -7.10
C VAL A 111 -6.10 -4.74 -5.79
N TYR A 112 -5.34 -3.79 -5.23
CA TYR A 112 -5.74 -3.04 -4.03
C TYR A 112 -7.11 -2.38 -4.22
N HIS A 113 -7.34 -1.65 -5.32
CA HIS A 113 -8.59 -0.93 -5.54
C HIS A 113 -9.77 -1.85 -5.85
N GLU A 114 -9.52 -3.01 -6.46
CA GLU A 114 -10.55 -4.06 -6.61
C GLU A 114 -11.01 -4.57 -5.25
N LEU A 115 -10.07 -4.89 -4.35
CA LEU A 115 -10.36 -5.33 -2.99
C LEU A 115 -11.01 -4.21 -2.16
N TYR A 116 -10.56 -2.96 -2.31
CA TYR A 116 -11.12 -1.79 -1.63
C TYR A 116 -12.59 -1.59 -1.99
N ALA A 117 -12.92 -1.69 -3.29
CA ALA A 117 -14.31 -1.60 -3.74
C ALA A 117 -15.19 -2.73 -3.16
N TYR A 118 -14.61 -3.90 -2.91
CA TYR A 118 -15.32 -5.03 -2.32
C TYR A 118 -15.50 -4.92 -0.80
N ALA A 119 -14.64 -4.18 -0.09
CA ALA A 119 -14.66 -4.05 1.38
C ALA A 119 -15.99 -3.54 1.96
N GLN A 120 -16.83 -2.85 1.17
CA GLN A 120 -18.19 -2.51 1.59
C GLN A 120 -19.05 -3.74 1.97
N ASN A 121 -18.73 -4.91 1.41
CA ASN A 121 -19.45 -6.16 1.60
C ASN A 121 -18.85 -7.06 2.70
N ASP A 122 -17.71 -6.67 3.28
CA ASP A 122 -16.94 -7.53 4.19
C ASP A 122 -16.31 -6.70 5.32
N ALA A 123 -16.70 -7.01 6.57
CA ALA A 123 -16.29 -6.21 7.72
C ALA A 123 -14.81 -6.38 8.10
N GLU A 124 -14.23 -7.56 7.86
CA GLU A 124 -12.82 -7.83 8.15
C GLU A 124 -11.93 -7.14 7.12
N HIS A 125 -12.27 -7.24 5.84
CA HIS A 125 -11.55 -6.49 4.79
C HIS A 125 -11.64 -4.98 5.02
N ARG A 126 -12.81 -4.48 5.40
CA ARG A 126 -12.98 -3.06 5.74
C ARG A 126 -12.13 -2.65 6.93
N ALA A 127 -11.98 -3.50 7.94
CA ALA A 127 -11.11 -3.22 9.07
C ALA A 127 -9.64 -3.10 8.63
N LEU A 128 -9.16 -3.99 7.77
CA LEU A 128 -7.79 -3.92 7.23
C LEU A 128 -7.53 -2.63 6.44
N PHE A 129 -8.48 -2.22 5.58
CA PHE A 129 -8.35 -0.96 4.85
C PHE A 129 -8.41 0.27 5.76
N ASN A 130 -9.23 0.24 6.81
CA ASN A 130 -9.27 1.33 7.79
C ASN A 130 -7.95 1.42 8.55
N GLU A 131 -7.40 0.28 8.99
CA GLU A 131 -6.13 0.24 9.71
C GLU A 131 -4.99 0.79 8.84
N HIS A 132 -4.94 0.39 7.56
CA HIS A 132 -3.98 0.95 6.61
C HIS A 132 -4.16 2.44 6.36
N TYR A 133 -5.41 2.89 6.21
CA TYR A 133 -5.72 4.31 6.05
C TYR A 133 -5.22 5.12 7.25
N ASP A 134 -5.50 4.63 8.46
CA ASP A 134 -5.08 5.27 9.71
C ASP A 134 -3.55 5.30 9.82
N ARG A 135 -2.87 4.20 9.53
CA ARG A 135 -1.39 4.15 9.50
C ARG A 135 -0.78 5.14 8.51
N LEU A 136 -1.32 5.23 7.30
CA LEU A 136 -0.84 6.18 6.30
C LEU A 136 -1.05 7.63 6.74
N ARG A 137 -2.24 7.94 7.29
CA ARG A 137 -2.55 9.25 7.84
C ARG A 137 -1.61 9.61 9.00
N GLU A 138 -1.41 8.69 9.95
CA GLU A 138 -0.52 8.88 11.10
C GLU A 138 0.94 9.10 10.67
N SER A 139 1.40 8.37 9.64
CA SER A 139 2.74 8.55 9.08
C SER A 139 2.96 9.97 8.55
N ILE A 140 1.94 10.56 7.91
CA ILE A 140 2.00 11.93 7.38
C ILE A 140 1.84 12.96 8.50
N SER A 141 0.88 12.77 9.41
CA SER A 141 0.64 13.73 10.50
C SER A 141 1.82 13.82 11.44
N THR A 142 2.49 12.70 11.75
CA THR A 142 3.70 12.68 12.60
C THR A 142 4.79 13.60 12.04
N VAL A 143 5.07 13.52 10.73
CA VAL A 143 6.07 14.40 10.10
C VAL A 143 5.67 15.87 10.19
N ILE A 144 4.37 16.14 10.06
CA ILE A 144 3.85 17.50 10.18
C ILE A 144 4.00 18.01 11.62
N GLU A 145 3.69 17.20 12.63
CA GLU A 145 3.89 17.52 14.04
C GLU A 145 5.37 17.80 14.34
N ASP A 146 6.26 16.91 13.93
CA ASP A 146 7.71 17.06 14.11
C ASP A 146 8.22 18.34 13.44
N GLY A 147 7.75 18.62 12.21
CA GLY A 147 8.11 19.84 11.50
C GLY A 147 7.54 21.12 12.12
N ILE A 148 6.40 21.06 12.81
CA ILE A 148 5.86 22.17 13.61
C ILE A 148 6.76 22.40 14.83
N GLU A 149 7.12 21.35 15.56
CA GLU A 149 8.00 21.44 16.74
C GLU A 149 9.38 22.01 16.39
N GLN A 150 9.92 21.64 15.22
CA GLN A 150 11.18 22.14 14.69
C GLN A 150 11.08 23.55 14.07
N GLY A 151 9.88 24.12 13.95
CA GLY A 151 9.62 25.42 13.33
C GLY A 151 9.77 25.43 11.80
N ALA A 152 9.84 24.27 11.16
CA ALA A 152 9.89 24.10 9.71
C ALA A 152 8.52 24.35 9.05
N PHE A 153 7.44 24.04 9.77
CA PHE A 153 6.04 24.22 9.38
C PHE A 153 5.30 25.21 10.31
N ARG A 154 4.20 25.77 9.82
CA ARG A 154 3.28 26.58 10.62
C ARG A 154 2.46 25.69 11.56
N ASP A 155 2.12 26.24 12.72
CA ASP A 155 1.17 25.64 13.67
C ASP A 155 -0.22 25.50 13.02
N VAL A 156 -0.58 24.26 12.66
CA VAL A 156 -1.84 23.86 12.04
C VAL A 156 -2.36 22.60 12.72
N ASP A 157 -3.62 22.24 12.42
CA ASP A 157 -4.16 20.92 12.77
C ASP A 157 -3.47 19.83 11.90
N ALA A 158 -2.44 19.20 12.45
CA ALA A 158 -1.63 18.20 11.76
C ALA A 158 -2.44 16.94 11.39
N ASP A 159 -3.40 16.57 12.25
CA ASP A 159 -4.32 15.47 12.04
C ASP A 159 -5.20 15.70 10.81
N LEU A 160 -5.82 16.88 10.73
CA LEU A 160 -6.64 17.28 9.61
C LEU A 160 -5.82 17.44 8.33
N MET A 161 -4.59 17.96 8.44
CA MET A 161 -3.70 18.11 7.30
C MET A 161 -3.25 16.75 6.75
N GLY A 162 -2.86 15.84 7.64
CA GLY A 162 -2.53 14.46 7.28
C GLY A 162 -3.72 13.76 6.62
N GLN A 163 -4.92 13.93 7.16
CA GLN A 163 -6.15 13.41 6.53
C GLN A 163 -6.34 13.94 5.10
N LEU A 164 -6.24 15.26 4.90
CA LEU A 164 -6.42 15.89 3.59
C LEU A 164 -5.42 15.34 2.57
N ILE A 165 -4.14 15.22 2.93
CA ILE A 165 -3.10 14.69 2.04
C ILE A 165 -3.40 13.21 1.70
N THR A 166 -3.73 12.40 2.70
CA THR A 166 -4.09 10.98 2.52
C THR A 166 -5.31 10.81 1.60
N ASP A 167 -6.34 11.65 1.75
CA ASP A 167 -7.54 11.62 0.92
C ASP A 167 -7.24 11.98 -0.54
N VAL A 168 -6.39 13.00 -0.76
CA VAL A 168 -5.95 13.40 -2.11
C VAL A 168 -5.17 12.27 -2.78
N ILE A 169 -4.28 11.59 -2.06
CA ILE A 169 -3.52 10.43 -2.55
C ILE A 169 -4.47 9.31 -2.99
N HIS A 170 -5.43 8.92 -2.16
CA HIS A 170 -6.40 7.86 -2.48
C HIS A 170 -7.26 8.25 -3.68
N ALA A 171 -7.73 9.50 -3.74
CA ALA A 171 -8.51 9.99 -4.88
C ALA A 171 -7.70 9.96 -6.18
N ALA A 172 -6.42 10.35 -6.14
CA ALA A 172 -5.54 10.35 -7.30
C ALA A 172 -5.30 8.94 -7.85
N ARG A 173 -4.93 8.00 -6.98
CA ARG A 173 -4.77 6.58 -7.32
C ARG A 173 -6.07 6.00 -7.85
N GLY A 174 -7.19 6.28 -7.19
CA GLY A 174 -8.52 5.85 -7.61
C GLY A 174 -8.91 6.37 -9.00
N ARG A 175 -8.67 7.66 -9.30
CA ARG A 175 -8.90 8.23 -10.64
C ARG A 175 -8.06 7.54 -11.70
N ARG A 176 -6.78 7.28 -11.42
CA ARG A 176 -5.91 6.57 -12.37
C ARG A 176 -6.42 5.16 -12.63
N ILE A 177 -6.65 4.38 -11.59
CA ILE A 177 -7.03 2.97 -11.69
C ILE A 177 -8.43 2.79 -12.28
N ALA A 178 -9.41 3.53 -11.78
CA ALA A 178 -10.81 3.30 -12.14
C ALA A 178 -11.26 4.05 -13.41
N LEU A 179 -10.64 5.20 -13.72
CA LEU A 179 -11.07 6.08 -14.81
C LEU A 179 -10.03 6.21 -15.94
N GLY A 180 -8.84 5.63 -15.80
CA GLY A 180 -7.77 5.73 -16.80
C GLY A 180 -7.14 7.11 -16.89
N HIS A 181 -7.26 7.93 -15.83
CA HIS A 181 -6.61 9.23 -15.75
C HIS A 181 -5.13 9.03 -15.38
N GLU A 182 -4.30 8.67 -16.35
CA GLU A 182 -2.88 8.33 -16.12
C GLU A 182 -2.12 9.45 -15.38
N ASP A 183 -2.39 10.72 -15.69
CA ASP A 183 -1.72 11.89 -15.10
C ASP A 183 -2.26 12.28 -13.70
N ALA A 184 -3.28 11.59 -13.19
CA ALA A 184 -3.92 11.95 -11.92
C ALA A 184 -2.99 11.99 -10.69
N PRO A 185 -1.99 11.09 -10.53
CA PRO A 185 -1.02 11.16 -9.44
C PRO A 185 -0.11 12.39 -9.55
N ASP A 186 0.36 12.73 -10.76
CA ASP A 186 1.19 13.92 -10.99
C ASP A 186 0.44 15.22 -10.73
N GLU A 187 -0.82 15.30 -11.17
CA GLU A 187 -1.72 16.41 -10.84
C GLU A 187 -1.91 16.56 -9.33
N ALA A 188 -2.08 15.45 -8.62
CA ALA A 188 -2.26 15.44 -7.18
C ALA A 188 -1.00 15.89 -6.44
N LYS A 189 0.18 15.40 -6.83
CA LYS A 189 1.46 15.88 -6.29
C LYS A 189 1.57 17.40 -6.44
N ARG A 190 1.30 17.90 -7.64
CA ARG A 190 1.37 19.34 -7.94
C ARG A 190 0.38 20.14 -7.10
N ALA A 191 -0.85 19.65 -6.96
CA ALA A 191 -1.88 20.31 -6.14
C ALA A 191 -1.53 20.31 -4.65
N VAL A 192 -0.97 19.21 -4.13
CA VAL A 192 -0.46 19.12 -2.77
C VAL A 192 0.64 20.16 -2.56
N ASN A 193 1.62 20.25 -3.47
CA ASN A 193 2.70 21.21 -3.35
C ASN A 193 2.19 22.67 -3.41
N ASP A 194 1.44 23.02 -4.45
CA ASP A 194 1.04 24.41 -4.73
C ASP A 194 -0.03 24.95 -3.78
N PHE A 195 -0.92 24.10 -3.26
CA PHE A 195 -2.09 24.56 -2.48
C PHE A 195 -2.10 24.07 -1.03
N ILE A 196 -1.39 22.99 -0.71
CA ILE A 196 -1.39 22.40 0.63
C ILE A 196 -0.06 22.70 1.32
N LEU A 197 1.07 22.29 0.76
CA LEU A 197 2.39 22.47 1.38
C LEU A 197 2.85 23.93 1.37
N ASP A 198 2.60 24.67 0.30
CA ASP A 198 2.83 26.12 0.29
C ASP A 198 2.05 26.84 1.39
N SER A 199 0.85 26.33 1.71
CA SER A 199 0.15 26.82 2.87
C SER A 199 0.95 26.49 4.13
N LEU A 200 1.48 25.29 4.32
CA LEU A 200 2.16 24.85 5.55
C LEU A 200 3.47 25.59 5.89
N TYR A 201 4.11 26.25 4.93
CA TYR A 201 5.39 26.89 5.19
C TYR A 201 5.25 28.26 5.87
N PRO A 202 6.15 28.61 6.81
CA PRO A 202 6.23 29.97 7.33
C PRO A 202 6.44 30.98 6.17
N PRO A 203 5.82 32.17 6.23
CA PRO A 203 6.09 33.22 5.25
C PRO A 203 7.58 33.58 5.25
N GLN A 204 8.14 33.78 4.06
CA GLN A 204 9.52 34.24 3.86
C GLN A 204 9.74 35.66 4.40
#